data_AF-A0A845DIV0-F1
#
_entry.id   AF-A0A845DIV0-F1
#
_cell.length_a   1.000
_cell.length_b   1.000
_cell.length_c   1.000
_cell.angle_alpha   90.00
_cell.angle_beta   90.00
_cell.angle_gamma   90.00
#
_symmetry.space_group_name_H-M   'P 1'
#
loop_
_entity.id
_entity.type
_entity.pdbx_description
1 polymer ?
#
loop_
_entity_poly.entity_id
_entity_poly.type
_entity_poly.pdbx_seq_one_letter_code
_entity_poly.pdbx_strand_id
1 'polypeptide(L)'
;REIWFLCRQYSAQEALEMGLVNKVLPTVEALEEEGVDWAQEILRKSPIAIRFLKAGFNADLDGQTGLQVLAGDATMLFYMTEEGKEGRDAFNEKRRPDFRQFPWRP
;
A
#
# COMPACT_ATOMS: atom_id res chain seq x y z
N ARG A 1 -8.66 -14.71 -20.13
CA ARG A 1 -9.06 -14.59 -21.57
C ARG A 1 -10.45 -15.19 -21.80
N GLU A 2 -10.76 -16.38 -21.26
CA GLU A 2 -12.10 -16.99 -21.37
C GLU A 2 -13.24 -16.04 -20.99
N ILE A 3 -13.17 -15.43 -19.80
CA ILE A 3 -14.13 -14.43 -19.31
C ILE A 3 -14.44 -13.36 -20.38
N TRP A 4 -13.40 -12.82 -21.02
CA TRP A 4 -13.50 -11.74 -22.00
C TRP A 4 -14.02 -12.16 -23.37
N PHE A 5 -13.68 -13.37 -23.84
CA PHE A 5 -14.06 -13.82 -25.18
C PHE A 5 -15.45 -14.43 -25.23
N LEU A 6 -15.88 -15.08 -24.15
CA LEU A 6 -17.14 -15.84 -24.13
C LEU A 6 -18.25 -15.14 -23.36
N CYS A 7 -17.93 -14.09 -22.59
CA CYS A 7 -18.90 -13.29 -21.83
C CYS A 7 -19.87 -14.14 -20.98
N ARG A 8 -19.38 -15.26 -20.44
CA ARG A 8 -20.18 -16.15 -19.59
C ARG A 8 -20.39 -15.53 -18.20
N GLN A 9 -21.47 -15.93 -17.56
CA GLN A 9 -21.71 -15.65 -16.15
C GLN A 9 -21.03 -16.74 -15.30
N TYR A 10 -20.50 -16.34 -14.15
CA TYR A 10 -19.86 -17.22 -13.19
C TYR A 10 -20.50 -17.00 -11.82
N SER A 11 -20.73 -18.10 -11.11
CA SER A 11 -21.19 -18.11 -9.73
C SER A 11 -20.11 -17.59 -8.76
N ALA A 12 -20.52 -17.24 -7.54
CA ALA A 12 -19.58 -16.82 -6.49
C ALA A 12 -18.54 -17.91 -6.18
N GLN A 13 -18.93 -19.19 -6.24
CA GLN A 13 -18.05 -20.32 -5.98
C GLN A 13 -17.00 -20.50 -7.09
N GLU A 14 -17.40 -20.43 -8.36
CA GLU A 14 -16.46 -20.46 -9.49
C GLU A 14 -15.48 -19.28 -9.42
N ALA A 15 -15.97 -18.09 -9.05
CA ALA A 15 -15.12 -16.90 -8.87
C ALA A 15 -14.08 -17.09 -7.75
N LEU A 16 -14.42 -17.80 -6.67
CA LEU A 16 -13.48 -18.13 -5.59
C LEU A 16 -12.41 -19.12 -6.08
N GLU A 17 -12.82 -20.18 -6.77
CA GLU A 17 -11.93 -21.22 -7.28
C GLU A 17 -10.91 -20.68 -8.30
N MET A 18 -11.29 -19.67 -9.10
CA MET A 18 -10.38 -19.02 -10.03
C MET A 18 -9.57 -17.85 -9.43
N GLY A 19 -9.76 -17.54 -8.14
CA GLY A 19 -9.03 -16.50 -7.42
C GLY A 19 -9.50 -15.06 -7.68
N LEU A 20 -10.71 -14.87 -8.21
CA LEU A 20 -11.28 -13.54 -8.48
C LEU A 20 -11.89 -12.90 -7.22
N VAL A 21 -12.39 -13.71 -6.28
CA VAL A 21 -12.89 -13.26 -4.97
C VAL A 21 -12.14 -13.96 -3.85
N ASN A 22 -12.03 -13.30 -2.69
CA ASN A 22 -11.25 -13.82 -1.57
C ASN A 22 -12.05 -14.75 -0.63
N LYS A 23 -13.37 -14.55 -0.51
CA LYS A 23 -14.27 -15.35 0.35
C LYS A 23 -15.69 -15.34 -0.19
N VAL A 24 -16.42 -16.44 -0.01
CA VAL A 24 -17.85 -16.58 -0.33
C VAL A 24 -18.61 -16.84 0.95
N LEU A 25 -19.76 -16.19 1.11
CA LEU A 25 -20.60 -16.26 2.30
C LEU A 25 -21.93 -16.94 1.99
N PRO A 26 -22.56 -17.60 2.97
CA PRO A 26 -23.79 -18.37 2.74
C PRO A 26 -25.01 -17.51 2.45
N THR A 27 -25.05 -16.26 2.94
CA THR A 27 -26.17 -15.34 2.74
C THR A 27 -25.70 -13.92 2.46
N VAL A 28 -26.59 -13.10 1.91
CA VAL A 28 -26.31 -11.69 1.58
C VAL A 28 -26.20 -10.85 2.85
N GLU A 29 -26.98 -11.19 3.89
CA GLU A 29 -27.00 -10.47 5.17
C GLU A 29 -25.64 -10.56 5.89
N ALA A 30 -24.92 -11.68 5.73
CA ALA A 30 -23.59 -11.86 6.31
C ALA A 30 -22.49 -11.03 5.62
N LEU A 31 -22.76 -10.46 4.44
CA LEU A 31 -21.76 -9.74 3.63
C LEU A 31 -21.23 -8.49 4.33
N GLU A 32 -22.13 -7.72 4.95
CA GLU A 32 -21.75 -6.49 5.66
C GLU A 32 -20.94 -6.82 6.92
N GLU A 33 -21.39 -7.80 7.72
CA GLU A 33 -20.72 -8.23 8.94
C GLU A 33 -19.28 -8.69 8.65
N GLU A 34 -19.08 -9.58 7.68
CA GLU A 34 -17.75 -10.04 7.30
C GLU A 34 -16.86 -8.89 6.76
N GLY A 35 -17.44 -7.98 5.98
CA GLY A 35 -16.73 -6.82 5.45
C GLY A 35 -16.25 -5.88 6.57
N VAL A 36 -17.10 -5.65 7.58
CA VAL A 36 -16.75 -4.89 8.78
C VAL A 36 -15.66 -5.61 9.57
N ASP A 37 -15.76 -6.94 9.74
CA ASP A 37 -14.74 -7.71 10.45
C ASP A 37 -13.36 -7.60 9.80
N TRP A 38 -13.29 -7.73 8.47
CA TRP A 38 -12.04 -7.55 7.72
C TRP A 38 -11.49 -6.13 7.85
N ALA A 39 -12.36 -5.13 7.77
CA ALA A 39 -11.97 -3.75 7.98
C ALA A 39 -11.39 -3.54 9.40
N GLN A 40 -12.05 -4.08 10.43
CA GLN A 40 -11.57 -4.03 11.81
C GLN A 40 -10.24 -4.75 12.02
N GLU A 41 -10.00 -5.85 11.30
CA GLU A 41 -8.71 -6.51 11.28
C GLU A 41 -7.61 -5.64 10.66
N ILE A 42 -7.89 -4.98 9.53
CA ILE A 42 -6.94 -4.08 8.87
C ILE A 42 -6.67 -2.82 9.72
N LEU A 43 -7.70 -2.26 10.36
CA LEU A 43 -7.59 -1.08 11.23
C LEU A 43 -6.68 -1.31 12.44
N ARG A 44 -6.46 -2.57 12.84
CA ARG A 44 -5.51 -2.94 13.89
C ARG A 44 -4.05 -3.04 13.41
N LYS A 45 -3.78 -2.82 12.12
CA LYS A 45 -2.43 -2.90 11.52
C LYS A 45 -1.79 -1.51 11.41
N SER A 46 -0.47 -1.46 11.21
CA SER A 46 0.25 -0.20 10.99
C SER A 46 -0.24 0.48 9.71
N PRO A 47 -0.76 1.73 9.78
CA PRO A 47 -1.21 2.46 8.59
C PRO A 47 -0.09 2.68 7.57
N ILE A 48 1.15 2.88 8.05
CA ILE A 48 2.35 3.00 7.20
C ILE A 48 2.64 1.67 6.50
N ALA A 49 2.55 0.54 7.20
CA ALA A 49 2.79 -0.76 6.57
C ALA A 49 1.75 -1.05 5.48
N ILE A 50 0.46 -0.81 5.75
CA ILE A 50 -0.62 -1.05 4.79
C ILE A 50 -0.46 -0.22 3.53
N ARG A 51 -0.11 1.08 3.65
CA ARG A 51 0.08 1.92 2.45
C ARG A 51 1.27 1.47 1.61
N PHE A 52 2.40 1.10 2.24
CA PHE A 52 3.60 0.65 1.53
C PHE A 52 3.35 -0.67 0.80
N LEU A 53 2.66 -1.61 1.45
CA LEU A 53 2.30 -2.89 0.82
C LEU A 53 1.42 -2.65 -0.41
N LYS A 54 0.39 -1.80 -0.28
CA LYS A 54 -0.48 -1.46 -1.42
C LYS A 54 0.29 -0.78 -2.55
N ALA A 55 1.17 0.18 -2.24
CA ALA A 55 2.01 0.83 -3.24
C ALA A 55 2.98 -0.15 -3.91
N GLY A 56 3.53 -1.11 -3.15
CA GLY A 56 4.39 -2.17 -3.67
C GLY A 56 3.68 -3.10 -4.64
N PHE A 57 2.45 -3.54 -4.32
CA PHE A 57 1.64 -4.33 -5.26
C PHE A 57 1.34 -3.57 -6.57
N ASN A 58 1.03 -2.27 -6.48
CA ASN A 58 0.79 -1.45 -7.66
C ASN A 58 2.07 -1.20 -8.47
N ALA A 59 3.25 -1.11 -7.82
CA ALA A 59 4.53 -0.90 -8.51
C ALA A 59 4.89 -2.04 -9.48
N ASP A 60 4.42 -3.25 -9.22
CA ASP A 60 4.59 -4.39 -10.13
C ASP A 60 3.78 -4.25 -11.43
N LEU A 61 2.63 -3.57 -11.36
CA LEU A 61 1.66 -3.50 -12.47
C LEU A 61 1.70 -2.17 -13.23
N ASP A 62 1.93 -1.06 -12.51
CA ASP A 62 1.72 0.30 -13.03
C ASP A 62 3.02 1.00 -13.47
N GLY A 63 4.14 0.28 -13.50
CA GLY A 63 5.44 0.79 -13.95
C GLY A 63 5.85 2.09 -13.24
N GLN A 64 6.10 3.15 -14.02
CA GLN A 64 6.54 4.44 -13.47
C GLN A 64 5.53 5.07 -12.51
N THR A 65 4.23 4.91 -12.75
CA THR A 65 3.19 5.45 -11.86
C THR A 65 3.20 4.72 -10.52
N GLY A 66 3.34 3.39 -10.54
CA GLY A 66 3.46 2.61 -9.31
C GLY A 66 4.73 2.93 -8.53
N LEU A 67 5.86 3.11 -9.22
CA LEU A 67 7.11 3.58 -8.61
C LEU A 67 6.98 4.99 -8.02
N GLN A 68 6.25 5.90 -8.67
CA GLN A 68 6.02 7.25 -8.16
C GLN A 68 5.32 7.21 -6.80
N VAL A 69 4.28 6.39 -6.65
CA VAL A 69 3.55 6.27 -5.38
C VAL A 69 4.44 5.66 -4.30
N LEU A 70 5.15 4.58 -4.62
CA LEU A 70 6.04 3.90 -3.68
C LEU A 70 7.20 4.80 -3.21
N ALA A 71 7.87 5.49 -4.14
CA ALA A 71 8.94 6.44 -3.84
C ALA A 71 8.44 7.66 -3.07
N GLY A 72 7.21 8.12 -3.34
CA GLY A 72 6.55 9.17 -2.57
C GLY A 72 6.37 8.78 -1.10
N ASP A 73 5.92 7.56 -0.84
CA ASP A 73 5.78 7.05 0.54
C ASP A 73 7.15 6.87 1.23
N ALA A 74 8.19 6.44 0.50
CA ALA A 74 9.57 6.42 1.01
C ALA A 74 10.09 7.82 1.35
N THR A 75 9.79 8.81 0.52
CA THR A 75 10.15 10.22 0.78
C THR A 75 9.44 10.76 2.03
N MET A 76 8.18 10.40 2.23
CA MET A 76 7.42 10.74 3.43
C MET A 76 8.06 10.15 4.69
N LEU A 77 8.52 8.89 4.66
CA LEU A 77 9.28 8.32 5.78
C LEU A 77 10.60 9.03 6.02
N PHE A 78 11.35 9.36 4.96
CA PHE A 78 12.60 10.09 5.09
C PHE A 78 12.40 11.44 5.79
N TYR A 79 11.33 12.18 5.46
CA TYR A 79 10.99 13.45 6.11
C TYR A 79 10.65 13.33 7.60
N MET A 80 10.35 12.13 8.10
CA MET A 80 10.14 11.89 9.53
C MET A 80 11.44 11.64 10.30
N THR A 81 12.56 11.39 9.61
CA THR A 81 13.86 11.11 10.22
C THR A 81 14.61 12.37 10.63
N GLU A 82 15.57 12.25 11.55
CA GLU A 82 16.44 13.36 11.95
C GLU A 82 17.35 13.84 10.80
N GLU A 83 17.79 12.93 9.92
CA GLU A 83 18.58 13.29 8.73
C GLU A 83 17.76 14.14 7.75
N GLY A 84 16.50 13.77 7.49
CA GLY A 84 15.59 14.57 6.69
C GLY A 84 15.30 15.95 7.29
N LYS A 85 15.13 16.02 8.63
CA LYS A 85 14.91 17.27 9.35
C LYS A 85 16.11 18.21 9.28
N GLU A 86 17.33 17.71 9.41
CA GLU A 86 18.55 18.51 9.31
C GLU A 86 18.63 19.30 7.99
N GLY A 87 18.28 18.66 6.87
CA GLY A 87 18.23 19.34 5.56
C GLY A 87 17.21 20.49 5.52
N ARG A 88 16.00 20.23 6.04
CA ARG A 88 14.93 21.24 6.15
C ARG A 88 15.35 22.41 7.05
N ASP A 89 15.89 22.10 8.22
CA ASP A 89 16.21 23.10 9.25
C ASP A 89 17.39 23.96 8.84
N ALA A 90 18.43 23.36 8.25
CA ALA A 90 19.56 24.10 7.70
C ALA A 90 19.13 25.11 6.62
N PHE A 91 18.19 24.72 5.75
CA PHE A 91 17.64 25.62 4.73
C PHE A 91 16.89 26.80 5.37
N ASN A 92 16.01 26.53 6.35
CA ASN A 92 15.25 27.56 7.05
C ASN A 92 16.14 28.53 7.83
N GLU A 93 17.21 28.01 8.44
CA GLU A 93 18.19 28.76 9.22
C GLU A 93 19.27 29.42 8.33
N LYS A 94 19.24 29.19 7.01
CA LYS A 94 20.23 29.70 6.03
C LYS A 94 21.67 29.32 6.39
N ARG A 95 21.86 28.13 6.98
CA ARG A 95 23.17 27.55 7.26
C ARG A 95 23.44 26.38 6.32
N ARG A 96 24.69 25.95 6.27
CA ARG A 96 25.03 24.70 5.59
C ARG A 96 24.55 23.51 6.45
N PRO A 97 23.92 22.48 5.87
CA PRO A 97 23.58 21.27 6.60
C PRO A 97 24.84 20.49 7.00
N ASP A 98 24.82 19.83 8.14
CA ASP A 98 25.86 18.91 8.60
C ASP A 98 25.33 17.49 8.71
N PHE A 99 25.54 16.71 7.65
CA PHE A 99 25.15 15.29 7.60
C PHE A 99 26.24 14.34 8.12
N ARG A 100 27.42 14.84 8.52
CA ARG A 100 28.55 13.98 8.97
C ARG A 100 28.23 13.21 10.26
N GLN A 101 27.22 13.66 11.00
CA GLN A 101 26.71 12.99 12.19
C GLN A 101 25.88 11.73 11.90
N PHE A 102 25.44 11.52 10.65
CA PHE A 102 24.65 10.34 10.26
C PHE A 102 25.56 9.29 9.61
N PRO A 103 25.49 8.01 10.01
CA PRO A 103 26.36 6.97 9.47
C PRO A 103 25.88 6.50 8.08
N TRP A 104 26.83 6.27 7.18
CA TRP A 104 26.58 5.51 5.95
C TRP A 104 26.31 4.05 6.33
N ARG A 105 25.05 3.62 6.21
CA ARG A 105 24.65 2.24 6.46
C ARG A 105 25.28 1.30 5.42
N PRO A 106 25.59 0.05 5.79
CA PRO A 106 26.21 -0.93 4.90
C PRO A 106 25.33 -1.31 3.70
#